data_AF-A0A948MXN3-F1
#
_entry.id   AF-A0A948MXN3-F1
#
_cell.length_a   1.000
_cell.length_b   1.000
_cell.length_c   1.000
_cell.angle_alpha   90.00
_cell.angle_beta   90.00
_cell.angle_gamma   90.00
#
_symmetry.space_group_name_H-M   'P 1'
#
loop_
_entity.id
_entity.type
_entity.pdbx_description
1 polymer ?
#
loop_
_entity_poly.entity_id
_entity_poly.type
_entity_poly.pdbx_seq_one_letter_code
_entity_poly.pdbx_strand_id
1 'polypeptide(L)'
;MTSKFFTALAGATAFCLVAGAAQADVTFIGYQTDVNANESLVTDFEGGPTLGEVAFLLPGYTLTGDAKLVTGTIPGLSAAPASAPDAWDTTQYLSVQMGQSATLDTPLLSAISFYVGSLDGYNSFTFNLADGTSQTVTGASLAELPGMDANGSQTAFTTNGRLTFSFASAIDSVVFNSGNYSLEVGNIGAVTLVPEPAAWAMMVLGFAGAGTMIRRRRPAMAAAA
;
A
#
# COMPACT_ATOMS: atom_id res chain seq x y z
N MET A 1 25.75 -57.84 46.32
CA MET A 1 26.14 -56.79 45.35
C MET A 1 25.23 -56.91 44.14
N THR A 2 24.15 -56.14 44.11
CA THR A 2 23.14 -56.16 43.04
C THR A 2 23.07 -54.78 42.42
N SER A 3 23.59 -54.65 41.20
CA SER A 3 23.58 -53.43 40.39
C SER A 3 22.18 -53.19 39.84
N LYS A 4 21.62 -52.01 40.07
CA LYS A 4 20.40 -51.53 39.40
C LYS A 4 20.80 -50.47 38.38
N PHE A 5 20.64 -50.80 37.10
CA PHE A 5 20.74 -49.87 35.99
C PHE A 5 19.54 -48.92 36.00
N PHE A 6 19.79 -47.61 36.09
CA PHE A 6 18.80 -46.57 35.81
C PHE A 6 19.00 -46.08 34.38
N THR A 7 18.03 -46.36 33.51
CA THR A 7 17.90 -45.76 32.18
C THR A 7 17.22 -44.39 32.33
N ALA A 8 17.94 -43.31 32.01
CA ALA A 8 17.39 -41.96 31.93
C ALA A 8 16.80 -41.75 30.53
N LEU A 9 15.48 -41.52 30.46
CA LEU A 9 14.77 -41.13 29.25
C LEU A 9 14.83 -39.60 29.13
N ALA A 10 15.64 -39.08 28.21
CA ALA A 10 15.65 -37.67 27.86
C ALA A 10 14.47 -37.36 26.92
N GLY A 11 13.43 -36.72 27.44
CA GLY A 11 12.34 -36.16 26.63
C GLY A 11 12.74 -34.77 26.12
N ALA A 12 12.95 -34.63 24.81
CA ALA A 12 13.17 -33.35 24.17
C ALA A 12 11.84 -32.57 24.09
N THR A 13 11.75 -31.44 24.79
CA THR A 13 10.67 -30.47 24.64
C THR A 13 10.92 -29.61 23.41
N ALA A 14 10.11 -29.80 22.36
CA ALA A 14 10.09 -28.92 21.20
C ALA A 14 9.47 -27.57 21.60
N PHE A 15 10.27 -26.50 21.62
CA PHE A 15 9.78 -25.13 21.65
C PHE A 15 9.24 -24.78 20.26
N CYS A 16 7.91 -24.84 20.08
CA CYS A 16 7.28 -24.24 18.91
C CYS A 16 7.32 -22.71 19.08
N LEU A 17 8.25 -22.05 18.39
CA LEU A 17 8.18 -20.60 18.17
C LEU A 17 6.98 -20.34 17.24
N VAL A 18 5.88 -19.86 17.80
CA VAL A 18 4.80 -19.30 17.00
C VAL A 18 5.33 -17.98 16.43
N ALA A 19 5.67 -17.97 15.15
CA ALA A 19 5.93 -16.72 14.44
C ALA A 19 4.60 -15.95 14.35
N GLY A 20 4.47 -14.85 15.08
CA GLY A 20 3.36 -13.92 14.89
C GLY A 20 3.43 -13.31 13.49
N ALA A 21 2.28 -13.03 12.87
CA ALA A 21 2.22 -12.27 11.63
C ALA A 21 2.89 -10.90 11.85
N ALA A 22 3.75 -10.48 10.91
CA ALA A 22 4.33 -9.14 10.95
C ALA A 22 3.20 -8.11 10.80
N GLN A 23 3.06 -7.20 11.77
CA GLN A 23 2.13 -6.09 11.65
C GLN A 23 2.70 -5.03 10.71
N ALA A 24 1.81 -4.38 9.95
CA ALA A 24 2.07 -3.13 9.26
C ALA A 24 2.77 -2.11 10.17
N ASP A 25 3.82 -1.47 9.66
CA ASP A 25 4.31 -0.22 10.22
C ASP A 25 3.48 0.92 9.61
N VAL A 26 2.90 1.75 10.47
CA VAL A 26 1.91 2.77 10.08
C VAL A 26 2.30 4.12 10.66
N THR A 27 2.28 5.14 9.81
CA THR A 27 2.44 6.54 10.24
C THR A 27 1.25 7.37 9.80
N PHE A 28 0.94 8.41 10.59
CA PHE A 28 -0.13 9.35 10.32
C PHE A 28 0.40 10.79 10.40
N ILE A 29 0.05 11.60 9.40
CA ILE A 29 0.34 13.04 9.40
C ILE A 29 -0.94 13.79 9.03
N GLY A 30 -1.51 14.50 10.01
CA GLY A 30 -2.72 15.30 9.85
C GLY A 30 -2.56 16.39 8.78
N TYR A 31 -3.59 16.60 7.97
CA TYR A 31 -3.64 17.61 6.90
C TYR A 31 -2.53 17.58 5.84
N GLN A 32 -1.79 16.48 5.72
CA GLN A 32 -0.81 16.33 4.65
C GLN A 32 -1.46 15.87 3.33
N THR A 33 -2.04 16.81 2.59
CA THR A 33 -2.73 16.51 1.31
C THR A 33 -1.78 16.00 0.24
N ASP A 34 -0.54 16.49 0.21
CA ASP A 34 0.46 16.08 -0.78
C ASP A 34 0.99 14.67 -0.52
N VAL A 35 1.32 13.95 -1.61
CA VAL A 35 2.06 12.68 -1.54
C VAL A 35 3.43 12.88 -0.89
N ASN A 36 3.98 11.84 -0.26
CA ASN A 36 5.31 11.94 0.35
C ASN A 36 6.38 12.20 -0.71
N ALA A 37 7.46 12.91 -0.36
CA ALA A 37 8.50 13.32 -1.32
C ALA A 37 9.21 12.15 -2.05
N ASN A 38 9.16 10.94 -1.49
CA ASN A 38 9.74 9.71 -2.05
C ASN A 38 8.72 8.81 -2.76
N GLU A 39 7.47 9.26 -2.90
CA GLU A 39 6.39 8.50 -3.53
C GLU A 39 6.09 9.03 -4.92
N SER A 40 5.56 8.14 -5.77
CA SER A 40 4.89 8.51 -7.01
C SER A 40 3.38 8.58 -6.79
N LEU A 41 2.73 9.57 -7.39
CA LEU A 41 1.26 9.63 -7.44
C LEU A 41 0.73 8.41 -8.19
N VAL A 42 -0.17 7.66 -7.56
CA VAL A 42 -0.87 6.52 -8.15
C VAL A 42 -2.16 6.98 -8.81
N THR A 43 -2.97 7.74 -8.09
CA THR A 43 -4.20 8.35 -8.59
C THR A 43 -4.59 9.52 -7.69
N ASP A 44 -5.22 10.52 -8.28
CA ASP A 44 -5.89 11.63 -7.60
C ASP A 44 -7.42 11.51 -7.66
N PHE A 45 -7.93 10.38 -8.19
CA PHE A 45 -9.34 10.10 -8.41
C PHE A 45 -10.08 11.11 -9.30
N GLU A 46 -9.36 11.98 -10.02
CA GLU A 46 -10.01 12.86 -10.99
C GLU A 46 -10.52 12.07 -12.19
N GLY A 47 -11.63 12.54 -12.79
CA GLY A 47 -12.25 11.89 -13.93
C GLY A 47 -13.78 11.92 -13.88
N GLY A 48 -14.40 10.76 -14.09
CA GLY A 48 -15.85 10.56 -14.02
C GLY A 48 -16.34 9.95 -12.69
N PRO A 49 -17.67 9.79 -12.50
CA PRO A 49 -18.27 9.40 -11.22
C PRO A 49 -17.98 7.95 -10.79
N THR A 50 -17.40 7.12 -11.65
CA THR A 50 -17.13 5.70 -11.37
C THR A 50 -15.64 5.36 -11.44
N LEU A 51 -15.24 4.28 -10.77
CA LEU A 51 -13.83 3.84 -10.70
C LEU A 51 -13.21 3.56 -12.08
N GLY A 52 -14.01 3.16 -13.06
CA GLY A 52 -13.55 2.92 -14.44
C GLY A 52 -13.33 4.19 -15.26
N GLU A 53 -13.66 5.35 -14.72
CA GLU A 53 -13.56 6.65 -15.37
C GLU A 53 -12.46 7.54 -14.76
N VAL A 54 -11.65 6.99 -13.86
CA VAL A 54 -10.46 7.67 -13.34
C VAL A 54 -9.55 8.07 -14.52
N ALA A 55 -9.26 9.36 -14.62
CA ALA A 55 -8.47 9.96 -15.69
C ALA A 55 -6.98 9.62 -15.55
N PHE A 56 -6.47 9.51 -14.32
CA PHE A 56 -5.10 9.12 -14.04
C PHE A 56 -5.02 7.94 -13.07
N LEU A 57 -4.50 6.82 -13.58
CA LEU A 57 -4.06 5.68 -12.80
C LEU A 57 -2.65 5.30 -13.27
N LEU A 58 -1.70 5.25 -12.35
CA LEU A 58 -0.31 4.93 -12.66
C LEU A 58 -0.23 3.53 -13.30
N PRO A 59 0.62 3.33 -14.33
CA PRO A 59 0.72 2.03 -14.99
C PRO A 59 1.08 0.89 -14.03
N GLY A 60 0.42 -0.25 -14.20
CA GLY A 60 0.62 -1.44 -13.34
C GLY A 60 -0.37 -1.53 -12.17
N TYR A 61 -1.24 -0.53 -12.00
CA TYR A 61 -2.32 -0.55 -11.02
C TYR A 61 -3.66 -0.81 -11.70
N THR A 62 -4.58 -1.45 -10.97
CA THR A 62 -5.99 -1.55 -11.36
C THR A 62 -6.88 -1.15 -10.20
N LEU A 63 -7.94 -0.40 -10.50
CA LEU A 63 -8.94 0.03 -9.51
C LEU A 63 -10.30 -0.56 -9.88
N THR A 64 -10.87 -1.35 -8.98
CA THR A 64 -12.15 -2.04 -9.18
C THR A 64 -13.03 -1.94 -7.94
N GLY A 65 -14.30 -2.33 -8.05
CA GLY A 65 -15.28 -2.26 -6.95
C GLY A 65 -16.54 -1.49 -7.33
N ASP A 66 -17.32 -1.10 -6.33
CA ASP A 66 -18.61 -0.44 -6.48
C ASP A 66 -18.69 0.94 -5.81
N ALA A 67 -17.62 1.36 -5.13
CA ALA A 67 -17.43 2.71 -4.61
C ALA A 67 -17.54 3.79 -5.70
N LYS A 68 -17.72 5.05 -5.28
CA LYS A 68 -17.96 6.19 -6.18
C LYS A 68 -16.90 7.27 -6.02
N LEU A 69 -16.71 8.06 -7.08
CA LEU A 69 -15.90 9.26 -7.05
C LEU A 69 -16.82 10.46 -6.85
N VAL A 70 -16.48 11.31 -5.89
CA VAL A 70 -17.34 12.41 -5.42
C VAL A 70 -16.49 13.68 -5.28
N THR A 71 -17.09 14.84 -5.55
CA THR A 71 -16.51 16.16 -5.24
C THR A 71 -17.40 16.85 -4.21
N GLY A 72 -16.79 17.44 -3.18
CA GLY A 72 -17.50 18.14 -2.11
C GLY A 72 -18.26 17.23 -1.15
N THR A 73 -18.87 17.82 -0.13
CA THR A 73 -19.66 17.10 0.89
C THR A 73 -21.08 16.85 0.40
N ILE A 74 -21.53 15.60 0.48
CA ILE A 74 -22.92 15.21 0.23
C ILE A 74 -23.57 14.84 1.58
N PRO A 75 -24.48 15.68 2.12
CA PRO A 75 -25.09 15.45 3.42
C PRO A 75 -25.73 14.06 3.55
N GLY A 76 -25.32 13.33 4.59
CA GLY A 76 -25.80 11.98 4.89
C GLY A 76 -25.20 10.87 4.03
N LEU A 77 -24.23 11.19 3.17
CA LEU A 77 -23.60 10.22 2.27
C LEU A 77 -22.08 10.21 2.36
N SER A 78 -21.44 11.38 2.25
CA SER A 78 -19.98 11.52 2.22
C SER A 78 -19.55 12.92 2.64
N ALA A 79 -18.36 13.05 3.22
CA ALA A 79 -17.75 14.34 3.53
C ALA A 79 -16.48 14.55 2.70
N ALA A 80 -16.31 15.73 2.10
CA ALA A 80 -15.02 16.04 1.48
C ALA A 80 -13.93 15.95 2.56
N PRO A 81 -12.76 15.34 2.28
CA PRO A 81 -11.67 15.33 3.23
C PRO A 81 -11.27 16.76 3.64
N ALA A 82 -11.14 17.05 4.93
CA ALA A 82 -10.68 18.38 5.37
C ALA A 82 -9.18 18.52 5.15
N SER A 83 -8.72 19.66 4.64
CA SER A 83 -7.29 20.01 4.48
C SER A 83 -6.80 21.02 5.52
N ALA A 84 -7.73 21.62 6.28
CA ALA A 84 -7.49 22.46 7.44
C ALA A 84 -8.76 22.46 8.33
N PRO A 85 -8.75 23.06 9.54
CA PRO A 85 -9.93 23.09 10.41
C PRO A 85 -11.19 23.69 9.78
N ASP A 86 -11.03 24.56 8.78
CA ASP A 86 -12.08 25.30 8.09
C ASP A 86 -11.95 25.23 6.56
N ALA A 87 -11.17 24.28 6.03
CA ALA A 87 -10.98 24.07 4.61
C ALA A 87 -11.17 22.60 4.24
N TRP A 88 -11.83 22.37 3.12
CA TRP A 88 -12.09 21.05 2.55
C TRP A 88 -11.43 20.92 1.19
N ASP A 89 -11.04 19.69 0.88
CA ASP A 89 -10.58 19.34 -0.45
C ASP A 89 -11.70 19.63 -1.46
N THR A 90 -11.29 20.22 -2.59
CA THR A 90 -12.17 20.60 -3.69
C THR A 90 -11.99 19.70 -4.90
N THR A 91 -11.04 18.76 -4.84
CA THR A 91 -10.84 17.72 -5.86
C THR A 91 -11.80 16.55 -5.63
N GLN A 92 -11.83 15.63 -6.58
CA GLN A 92 -12.50 14.35 -6.42
C GLN A 92 -11.77 13.48 -5.39
N TYR A 93 -12.56 12.64 -4.74
CA TYR A 93 -12.08 11.64 -3.80
C TYR A 93 -12.91 10.36 -3.94
N LEU A 94 -12.33 9.24 -3.54
CA LEU A 94 -13.02 7.97 -3.43
C LEU A 94 -13.91 7.97 -2.20
N SER A 95 -15.21 7.75 -2.39
CA SER A 95 -16.19 7.54 -1.33
C SER A 95 -16.63 6.07 -1.31
N VAL A 96 -16.24 5.37 -0.26
CA VAL A 96 -16.64 3.97 -0.01
C VAL A 96 -17.73 3.97 1.05
N GLN A 97 -19.00 3.85 0.63
CA GLN A 97 -20.15 3.88 1.53
C GLN A 97 -20.39 2.53 2.23
N MET A 98 -21.38 2.48 3.12
CA MET A 98 -21.77 1.26 3.83
C MET A 98 -21.94 0.06 2.88
N GLY A 99 -21.16 -1.00 3.11
CA GLY A 99 -21.25 -2.24 2.34
C GLY A 99 -20.65 -2.18 0.94
N GLN A 100 -20.09 -1.03 0.54
CA GLN A 100 -19.30 -0.90 -0.69
C GLN A 100 -17.84 -1.30 -0.46
N SER A 101 -17.13 -1.54 -1.56
CA SER A 101 -15.70 -1.73 -1.57
C SER A 101 -15.04 -1.09 -2.78
N ALA A 102 -13.75 -0.78 -2.62
CA ALA A 102 -12.84 -0.54 -3.73
C ALA A 102 -11.59 -1.37 -3.52
N THR A 103 -11.08 -1.99 -4.59
CA THR A 103 -9.81 -2.72 -4.57
C THR A 103 -8.83 -2.02 -5.50
N LEU A 104 -7.67 -1.69 -4.96
CA LEU A 104 -6.51 -1.26 -5.72
C LEU A 104 -5.52 -2.42 -5.79
N ASP A 105 -5.40 -3.04 -6.96
CA ASP A 105 -4.30 -3.97 -7.23
C ASP A 105 -3.05 -3.19 -7.61
N THR A 106 -1.89 -3.70 -7.21
CA THR A 106 -0.63 -2.96 -7.27
C THR A 106 0.46 -3.80 -7.96
N PRO A 107 1.51 -3.16 -8.51
CA PRO A 107 2.65 -3.86 -9.11
C PRO A 107 3.67 -4.35 -8.06
N LEU A 108 3.21 -4.75 -6.86
CA LEU A 108 4.01 -5.04 -5.67
C LEU A 108 4.74 -3.81 -5.10
N LEU A 109 4.31 -3.35 -3.92
CA LEU A 109 4.83 -2.13 -3.28
C LEU A 109 5.59 -2.44 -2.00
N SER A 110 6.62 -1.65 -1.71
CA SER A 110 7.25 -1.64 -0.38
C SER A 110 6.50 -0.76 0.60
N ALA A 111 5.84 0.30 0.12
CA ALA A 111 4.98 1.16 0.91
C ALA A 111 3.88 1.81 0.04
N ILE A 112 2.76 2.13 0.68
CA ILE A 112 1.64 2.88 0.08
C ILE A 112 1.17 3.94 1.08
N SER A 113 0.78 5.11 0.58
CA SER A 113 0.12 6.13 1.37
C SER A 113 -1.16 6.60 0.70
N PHE A 114 -2.08 7.10 1.49
CA PHE A 114 -3.27 7.75 0.97
C PHE A 114 -3.81 8.78 1.96
N TYR A 115 -4.38 9.85 1.42
CA TYR A 115 -5.05 10.86 2.22
C TYR A 115 -6.43 10.36 2.65
N VAL A 116 -6.73 10.35 3.94
CA VAL A 116 -8.06 10.00 4.45
C VAL A 116 -8.80 11.23 4.96
N GLY A 117 -10.10 11.25 4.75
CA GLY A 117 -11.03 12.21 5.34
C GLY A 117 -11.95 11.53 6.35
N SER A 118 -12.33 12.25 7.41
CA SER A 118 -13.34 11.82 8.38
C SER A 118 -13.21 10.37 8.86
N LEU A 119 -11.97 9.90 9.08
CA LEU A 119 -11.76 8.50 9.42
C LEU A 119 -12.48 8.13 10.73
N ASP A 120 -13.15 6.98 10.71
CA ASP A 120 -13.83 6.43 11.86
C ASP A 120 -13.57 4.93 12.12
N GLY A 121 -14.06 4.42 13.25
CA GLY A 121 -13.91 3.03 13.65
C GLY A 121 -14.61 1.99 12.77
N TYR A 122 -15.47 2.40 11.84
CA TYR A 122 -16.14 1.50 10.87
C TYR A 122 -15.37 1.36 9.56
N ASN A 123 -14.40 2.23 9.31
CA ASN A 123 -13.56 2.16 8.13
C ASN A 123 -12.46 1.09 8.30
N SER A 124 -12.07 0.44 7.20
CA SER A 124 -10.99 -0.53 7.23
C SER A 124 -10.26 -0.64 5.90
N PHE A 125 -8.99 -1.02 5.99
CA PHE A 125 -8.09 -1.29 4.88
C PHE A 125 -7.59 -2.73 5.01
N THR A 126 -7.84 -3.58 4.01
CA THR A 126 -7.29 -4.94 3.98
C THR A 126 -6.18 -5.01 2.96
N PHE A 127 -4.97 -5.26 3.43
CA PHE A 127 -3.76 -5.42 2.62
C PHE A 127 -3.55 -6.90 2.34
N ASN A 128 -3.53 -7.30 1.08
CA ASN A 128 -3.07 -8.61 0.65
C ASN A 128 -1.59 -8.50 0.28
N LEU A 129 -0.78 -9.42 0.78
CA LEU A 129 0.67 -9.37 0.65
C LEU A 129 1.17 -10.46 -0.30
N ALA A 130 2.33 -10.23 -0.91
CA ALA A 130 2.93 -11.10 -1.92
C ALA A 130 3.32 -12.51 -1.40
N ASP A 131 3.39 -12.68 -0.08
CA ASP A 131 3.63 -13.97 0.56
C ASP A 131 2.34 -14.80 0.75
N GLY A 132 1.20 -14.28 0.27
CA GLY A 132 -0.12 -14.90 0.37
C GLY A 132 -0.85 -14.64 1.69
N THR A 133 -0.27 -13.85 2.60
CA THR A 133 -0.95 -13.41 3.82
C THR A 133 -1.78 -12.14 3.59
N SER A 134 -2.71 -11.86 4.50
CA SER A 134 -3.46 -10.61 4.50
C SER A 134 -3.49 -9.99 5.90
N GLN A 135 -3.50 -8.67 5.97
CA GLN A 135 -3.69 -7.92 7.20
C GLN A 135 -4.79 -6.86 7.03
N THR A 136 -5.76 -6.87 7.95
CA THR A 136 -6.76 -5.80 8.04
C THR A 136 -6.34 -4.79 9.10
N VAL A 137 -6.29 -3.52 8.71
CA VAL A 137 -6.13 -2.37 9.59
C VAL A 137 -7.45 -1.63 9.66
N THR A 138 -8.04 -1.52 10.85
CA THR A 138 -9.31 -0.83 11.07
C THR A 138 -9.07 0.58 11.59
N GLY A 139 -10.02 1.49 11.41
CA GLY A 139 -9.96 2.80 12.05
C GLY A 139 -9.81 2.69 13.57
N ALA A 140 -10.46 1.71 14.20
CA ALA A 140 -10.28 1.45 15.63
C ALA A 140 -8.82 1.11 16.01
N SER A 141 -8.11 0.32 15.19
CA SER A 141 -6.68 0.06 15.40
C SER A 141 -5.79 1.27 15.11
N LEU A 142 -6.20 2.14 14.18
CA LEU A 142 -5.48 3.36 13.83
C LEU A 142 -5.63 4.45 14.91
N ALA A 143 -6.74 4.46 15.65
CA ALA A 143 -6.95 5.37 16.79
C ALA A 143 -5.95 5.15 17.94
N GLU A 144 -5.20 4.03 17.94
CA GLU A 144 -4.13 3.78 18.90
C GLU A 144 -2.80 4.47 18.50
N LEU A 145 -2.71 5.04 17.28
CA LEU A 145 -1.54 5.78 16.83
C LEU A 145 -1.48 7.17 17.51
N PRO A 146 -0.29 7.66 17.89
CA PRO A 146 -0.16 8.99 18.48
C PRO A 146 -0.69 10.09 17.56
N GLY A 147 -1.55 10.96 18.10
CA GLY A 147 -2.09 12.11 17.36
C GLY A 147 -3.19 11.76 16.37
N MET A 148 -3.79 10.59 16.50
CA MET A 148 -4.87 10.11 15.64
C MET A 148 -6.11 9.78 16.47
N ASP A 149 -7.28 10.12 15.93
CA ASP A 149 -8.57 9.67 16.40
C ASP A 149 -9.27 8.97 15.24
N ALA A 150 -10.17 8.03 15.52
CA ALA A 150 -11.05 7.44 14.51
C ALA A 150 -12.51 7.62 14.93
N ASN A 151 -12.93 8.88 15.09
CA ASN A 151 -14.27 9.25 15.55
C ASN A 151 -15.16 9.88 14.47
N GLY A 152 -14.71 9.96 13.22
CA GLY A 152 -15.51 10.48 12.11
C GLY A 152 -15.59 12.00 12.02
N SER A 153 -14.76 12.75 12.76
CA SER A 153 -14.76 14.21 12.67
C SER A 153 -14.40 14.68 11.26
N GLN A 154 -15.28 15.50 10.67
CA GLN A 154 -15.12 16.02 9.30
C GLN A 154 -14.18 17.23 9.21
N THR A 155 -13.58 17.66 10.32
CA THR A 155 -12.76 18.88 10.40
C THR A 155 -11.60 18.76 11.38
N ALA A 156 -11.33 17.59 11.97
CA ALA A 156 -10.23 17.43 12.91
C ALA A 156 -8.97 16.95 12.20
N PHE A 157 -7.83 17.51 12.61
CA PHE A 157 -6.52 17.08 12.10
C PHE A 157 -6.18 15.64 12.47
N THR A 158 -6.85 15.07 13.49
CA THR A 158 -6.64 13.71 13.99
C THR A 158 -7.40 12.65 13.20
N THR A 159 -8.38 13.05 12.38
CA THR A 159 -9.20 12.15 11.54
C THR A 159 -9.06 12.44 10.04
N ASN A 160 -8.32 13.51 9.69
CA ASN A 160 -8.08 13.94 8.31
C ASN A 160 -6.58 14.10 8.09
N GLY A 161 -5.99 13.26 7.25
CA GLY A 161 -4.54 13.26 7.06
C GLY A 161 -4.04 12.10 6.21
N ARG A 162 -2.73 12.06 5.98
CA ARG A 162 -2.09 10.99 5.22
C ARG A 162 -1.70 9.84 6.13
N LEU A 163 -2.19 8.65 5.78
CA LEU A 163 -1.71 7.40 6.33
C LEU A 163 -0.67 6.80 5.40
N THR A 164 0.45 6.35 5.95
CA THR A 164 1.48 5.62 5.20
C THR A 164 1.67 4.24 5.84
N PHE A 165 1.60 3.21 5.03
CA PHE A 165 1.70 1.81 5.42
C PHE A 165 2.91 1.16 4.77
N SER A 166 3.67 0.39 5.55
CA SER A 166 4.71 -0.49 5.03
C SER A 166 4.68 -1.84 5.73
N PHE A 167 5.16 -2.86 5.02
CA PHE A 167 5.11 -4.26 5.46
C PHE A 167 6.45 -4.93 5.17
N ALA A 168 6.72 -6.04 5.87
CA ALA A 168 7.89 -6.86 5.58
C ALA A 168 7.78 -7.59 4.23
N SER A 169 6.56 -7.94 3.82
CA SER A 169 6.24 -8.51 2.51
C SER A 169 5.63 -7.44 1.61
N ALA A 170 5.82 -7.55 0.30
CA ALA A 170 5.32 -6.55 -0.64
C ALA A 170 3.78 -6.51 -0.63
N ILE A 171 3.22 -5.31 -0.74
CA ILE A 171 1.78 -5.12 -0.85
C ILE A 171 1.37 -5.51 -2.27
N ASP A 172 0.45 -6.47 -2.40
CA ASP A 172 -0.09 -6.93 -3.69
C ASP A 172 -1.38 -6.18 -4.04
N SER A 173 -2.28 -6.02 -3.07
CA SER A 173 -3.49 -5.22 -3.22
C SER A 173 -3.95 -4.61 -1.91
N VAL A 174 -4.75 -3.55 -1.99
CA VAL A 174 -5.44 -2.92 -0.86
C VAL A 174 -6.93 -2.87 -1.15
N VAL A 175 -7.74 -3.38 -0.23
CA VAL A 175 -9.19 -3.29 -0.25
C VAL A 175 -9.65 -2.23 0.75
N PHE A 176 -10.33 -1.22 0.26
CA PHE A 176 -10.98 -0.17 1.03
C PHE A 176 -12.42 -0.56 1.32
N ASN A 177 -12.82 -0.49 2.58
CA ASN A 177 -14.17 -0.86 3.02
C ASN A 177 -14.69 0.10 4.08
N SER A 178 -16.02 0.21 4.15
CA SER A 178 -16.67 0.73 5.34
C SER A 178 -17.89 -0.08 5.77
N GLY A 179 -17.99 -0.30 7.09
CA GLY A 179 -19.09 -1.00 7.72
C GLY A 179 -20.31 -0.14 8.04
N ASN A 180 -20.19 1.20 8.05
CA ASN A 180 -21.29 2.11 8.41
C ASN A 180 -21.18 3.47 7.69
N TYR A 181 -20.55 4.48 8.29
CA TYR A 181 -20.35 5.77 7.60
C TYR A 181 -19.32 5.65 6.50
N SER A 182 -19.36 6.51 5.49
CA SER A 182 -18.42 6.44 4.37
C SER A 182 -16.96 6.51 4.82
N LEU A 183 -16.10 5.80 4.09
CA LEU A 183 -14.65 6.02 4.11
C LEU A 183 -14.33 6.94 2.94
N GLU A 184 -13.67 8.06 3.21
CA GLU A 184 -13.20 8.99 2.19
C GLU A 184 -11.69 8.93 2.00
N VAL A 185 -11.27 8.71 0.76
CA VAL A 185 -9.85 8.61 0.39
C VAL A 185 -9.57 9.59 -0.74
N GLY A 186 -8.71 10.58 -0.48
CA GLY A 186 -8.14 11.49 -1.48
C GLY A 186 -7.02 10.81 -2.26
N ASN A 187 -6.03 11.56 -2.73
CA ASN A 187 -4.98 10.99 -3.58
C ASN A 187 -4.14 9.88 -2.89
N ILE A 188 -3.64 8.96 -3.72
CA ILE A 188 -2.82 7.80 -3.32
C ILE A 188 -1.37 8.00 -3.80
N GLY A 189 -0.41 7.82 -2.90
CA GLY A 189 1.02 7.77 -3.18
C GLY A 189 1.57 6.37 -2.97
N ALA A 190 2.62 5.98 -3.70
CA ALA A 190 3.26 4.68 -3.50
C ALA A 190 4.77 4.71 -3.76
N VAL A 191 5.46 3.81 -3.05
CA VAL A 191 6.85 3.43 -3.33
C VAL A 191 6.81 2.06 -3.98
N THR A 192 7.07 2.00 -5.28
CA THR A 192 7.16 0.73 -5.99
C THR A 192 8.45 0.03 -5.62
N LEU A 193 8.42 -1.31 -5.63
CA LEU A 193 9.65 -2.08 -5.70
C LEU A 193 10.26 -1.83 -7.08
N VAL A 194 11.13 -0.82 -7.16
CA VAL A 194 11.96 -0.60 -8.35
C VAL A 194 12.62 -1.93 -8.68
N PRO A 195 12.56 -2.45 -9.92
CA PRO A 195 13.24 -3.67 -10.29
C PRO A 195 14.73 -3.56 -9.94
N GLU A 196 15.07 -4.20 -8.82
CA GLU A 196 16.41 -4.31 -8.27
C GLU A 196 17.32 -5.08 -9.26
N PRO A 197 18.66 -4.99 -9.14
CA PRO A 197 19.71 -5.09 -10.17
C PRO A 197 19.61 -6.13 -11.30
N ALA A 198 18.73 -7.12 -11.26
CA ALA A 198 18.49 -8.07 -12.35
C ALA A 198 18.11 -7.39 -13.68
N ALA A 199 17.28 -6.34 -13.66
CA ALA A 199 16.94 -5.61 -14.89
C ALA A 199 18.19 -4.94 -15.50
N TRP A 200 19.02 -4.36 -14.65
CA TRP A 200 20.30 -3.76 -15.01
C TRP A 200 21.30 -4.83 -15.45
N ALA A 201 21.34 -5.97 -14.77
CA ALA A 201 22.19 -7.09 -15.10
C ALA A 201 21.81 -7.72 -16.43
N MET A 202 20.52 -7.84 -16.76
CA MET A 202 20.02 -8.33 -18.05
C MET A 202 20.32 -7.35 -19.18
N MET A 203 20.20 -6.04 -18.94
CA MET A 203 20.63 -5.01 -19.89
C MET A 203 22.15 -5.06 -20.12
N VAL A 204 22.94 -5.14 -19.06
CA VAL A 204 24.41 -5.26 -19.13
C VAL A 204 24.83 -6.58 -19.79
N LEU A 205 24.17 -7.70 -19.47
CA LEU A 205 24.38 -8.99 -20.13
C LEU A 205 24.03 -8.92 -21.62
N GLY A 206 22.92 -8.26 -21.98
CA GLY A 206 22.53 -8.02 -23.36
C GLY A 206 23.60 -7.23 -24.12
N PHE A 207 24.10 -6.14 -23.55
CA PHE A 207 25.17 -5.34 -24.15
C PHE A 207 26.52 -6.07 -24.21
N ALA A 208 26.88 -6.82 -23.17
CA ALA A 208 28.09 -7.65 -23.15
C ALA A 208 28.02 -8.77 -24.22
N GLY A 209 26.87 -9.41 -24.36
CA GLY A 209 26.59 -10.41 -25.40
C GLY A 209 26.75 -9.83 -26.81
N ALA A 210 26.15 -8.66 -27.08
CA ALA A 210 26.31 -7.98 -28.37
C ALA A 210 27.77 -7.60 -28.67
N GLY A 211 28.48 -7.03 -27.69
CA GLY A 211 29.88 -6.62 -27.84
C GLY A 211 30.83 -7.80 -28.12
N THR A 212 30.64 -8.93 -27.45
CA THR A 212 31.46 -10.14 -27.68
C THR A 212 31.24 -10.73 -29.08
N MET A 213 30.01 -10.73 -29.59
CA MET A 213 29.70 -11.19 -30.95
C MET A 213 30.36 -10.31 -32.02
N ILE A 214 30.37 -8.99 -31.85
CA ILE A 214 31.04 -8.05 -32.76
C ILE A 214 32.56 -8.26 -32.74
N ARG A 215 33.16 -8.46 -31.55
CA ARG A 215 34.61 -8.69 -31.42
C ARG A 215 35.08 -9.97 -32.11
N ARG A 216 34.27 -11.04 -32.10
CA ARG A 216 34.59 -12.32 -32.77
C ARG A 216 34.51 -12.25 -34.30
N ARG A 217 33.85 -11.22 -34.86
CA ARG A 217 33.70 -11.03 -36.31
C ARG A 217 34.77 -10.15 -36.94
N ARG A 218 35.76 -9.67 -36.19
CA ARG A 218 36.93 -9.02 -36.79
C ARG A 218 37.77 -10.09 -37.53
N PRO A 219 37.85 -10.08 -38.88
CA PRO A 219 38.84 -10.88 -39.56
C PRO A 219 40.21 -10.41 -39.08
N ALA A 220 41.12 -11.35 -38.82
CA ALA A 220 42.52 -11.03 -38.63
C ALA A 220 43.00 -10.37 -39.93
N MET A 221 42.99 -9.04 -39.99
CA MET A 221 43.89 -8.31 -40.88
C MET A 221 45.27 -8.55 -40.30
N ALA A 222 45.83 -9.68 -40.68
CA ALA A 222 47.22 -10.01 -40.48
C ALA A 222 48.06 -8.91 -41.14
N ALA A 223 49.09 -8.51 -40.41
CA ALA A 223 50.13 -7.60 -40.86
C ALA A 223 50.67 -8.02 -42.24
N ALA A 224 50.79 -7.05 -43.14
CA ALA A 224 51.59 -7.16 -44.35
C ALA A 224 52.36 -5.85 -44.54
N ALA A 225 53.64 -5.87 -44.14
CA ALA A 225 54.82 -5.15 -44.63
C ALA A 225 55.77 -4.82 -43.46
#